data_AF-A0A3D4QQB4-F1
#
_entry.id   AF-A0A3D4QQB4-F1
#
_cell.length_a   1.000
_cell.length_b   1.000
_cell.length_c   1.000
_cell.angle_alpha   90.00
_cell.angle_beta   90.00
_cell.angle_gamma   90.00
#
_symmetry.space_group_name_H-M   'P 1'
#
loop_
_entity.id
_entity.type
_entity.pdbx_description
1 polymer ?
#
loop_
_entity_poly.entity_id
_entity_poly.type
_entity_poly.pdbx_seq_one_letter_code
_entity_poly.pdbx_strand_id
1 'polypeptide(L)'
;MARMRYAAQALELIREEDPDSAVTLNYIRSLASSGKIPVHRIGRRKLINCDALLEYLAQPEQESTDWDQKGKIRMIPERGEQYGYTRTKR
;
A
#
# COMPACT_ATOMS: atom_id res chain seq x y z
N MET A 1 -16.64 -12.85 16.36
CA MET A 1 -16.36 -11.44 16.77
C MET A 1 -14.96 -11.11 16.28
N ALA A 2 -14.77 -9.99 15.59
CA ALA A 2 -13.47 -9.68 14.98
C ALA A 2 -12.40 -9.35 16.04
N ARG A 3 -11.23 -9.96 15.94
CA ARG A 3 -10.09 -9.70 16.84
C ARG A 3 -9.40 -8.38 16.47
N MET A 4 -9.87 -7.26 17.04
CA MET A 4 -9.30 -5.93 16.80
C MET A 4 -8.04 -5.69 17.66
N ARG A 5 -6.90 -5.43 17.02
CA ARG A 5 -5.61 -5.21 17.70
C ARG A 5 -4.79 -4.11 17.07
N TYR A 6 -3.84 -3.56 17.83
CA TYR A 6 -2.81 -2.70 17.26
C TYR A 6 -1.78 -3.53 16.50
N ALA A 7 -1.08 -2.92 15.54
CA ALA A 7 -0.08 -3.62 14.71
C ALA A 7 0.99 -4.38 15.52
N ALA A 8 1.41 -3.85 16.67
CA ALA A 8 2.37 -4.54 17.55
C ALA A 8 1.79 -5.81 18.17
N GLN A 9 0.55 -5.72 18.68
CA GLN A 9 -0.15 -6.87 19.26
C GLN A 9 -0.53 -7.90 18.19
N ALA A 10 -0.85 -7.46 16.98
CA ALA A 10 -1.10 -8.37 15.86
C ALA A 10 0.15 -9.17 15.49
N LEU A 11 1.34 -8.54 15.56
CA LEU A 11 2.61 -9.24 15.34
C LEU A 11 2.91 -10.25 16.46
N GLU A 12 2.63 -9.91 17.71
CA GLU A 12 2.79 -10.83 18.85
C GLU A 12 1.91 -12.06 18.67
N LEU A 13 0.63 -11.88 18.32
CA LEU A 13 -0.28 -12.99 18.03
C LEU A 13 0.22 -13.88 16.88
N ILE A 14 0.73 -13.28 15.80
CA ILE A 14 1.29 -14.05 14.69
C ILE A 14 2.51 -14.86 15.14
N ARG A 15 3.37 -14.31 16.01
CA ARG A 15 4.55 -15.02 16.53
C ARG A 15 4.21 -16.11 17.54
N GLU A 16 3.12 -15.95 18.28
CA GLU A 16 2.61 -17.00 19.17
C GLU A 16 2.12 -18.21 18.37
N GLU A 17 1.46 -17.99 17.23
CA GLU A 17 0.98 -19.06 16.35
C GLU A 17 2.08 -19.60 15.42
N ASP A 18 2.95 -18.74 14.90
CA ASP A 18 4.07 -19.05 14.00
C ASP A 18 5.34 -18.27 14.40
N PRO A 19 6.20 -18.87 15.25
CA PRO A 19 7.43 -18.24 15.72
C PRO A 19 8.43 -17.90 14.62
N ASP A 20 8.43 -18.66 13.52
CA ASP A 20 9.36 -18.52 12.40
C ASP A 20 8.80 -17.58 11.30
N SER A 21 7.68 -16.92 11.59
CA SER A 21 7.05 -15.98 10.67
C SER A 21 7.99 -14.83 10.30
N ALA A 22 8.24 -14.65 9.00
CA ALA A 22 9.00 -13.51 8.46
C ALA A 22 8.20 -12.19 8.47
N VAL A 23 6.97 -12.18 9.00
CA VAL A 23 6.12 -11.00 9.07
C VAL A 23 6.73 -9.96 10.01
N THR A 24 6.85 -8.72 9.54
CA THR A 24 7.36 -7.60 10.32
C THR A 24 6.28 -6.58 10.66
N LEU A 25 6.51 -5.81 11.72
CA LEU A 25 5.65 -4.69 12.12
C LEU A 25 5.43 -3.69 10.96
N ASN A 26 6.50 -3.42 10.19
CA ASN A 26 6.44 -2.48 9.06
C ASN A 26 5.59 -3.02 7.92
N TYR A 27 5.63 -4.32 7.67
CA TYR A 27 4.77 -4.97 6.69
C TYR A 27 3.29 -4.86 7.08
N ILE A 28 2.95 -5.14 8.35
CA ILE A 28 1.58 -4.98 8.84
C ILE A 28 1.11 -3.50 8.71
N ARG A 29 1.99 -2.55 9.02
CA ARG A 29 1.68 -1.11 8.87
C ARG A 29 1.52 -0.69 7.41
N SER A 30 2.32 -1.23 6.50
CA SER A 30 2.20 -0.93 5.08
C SER A 30 0.88 -1.45 4.52
N LEU A 31 0.48 -2.69 4.87
CA LEU A 31 -0.83 -3.26 4.52
C LEU A 31 -2.00 -2.41 5.04
N ALA A 32 -1.90 -1.96 6.28
CA ALA A 32 -2.88 -1.04 6.89
C ALA A 32 -2.85 0.39 6.31
N SER A 33 -1.82 0.74 5.54
CA SER A 33 -1.72 2.03 4.85
C SER A 33 -2.15 1.95 3.40
N SER A 34 -1.86 0.84 2.73
CA SER A 34 -2.31 0.55 1.36
C SER A 34 -3.79 0.22 1.29
N GLY A 35 -4.43 -0.08 2.42
CA GLY A 35 -5.86 -0.37 2.49
C GLY A 35 -6.23 -1.79 2.07
N LYS A 36 -5.24 -2.69 1.98
CA LYS A 36 -5.45 -4.10 1.62
C LYS A 36 -6.16 -4.90 2.71
N ILE A 37 -6.15 -4.40 3.94
CA ILE A 37 -6.78 -5.03 5.10
C ILE A 37 -7.73 -4.01 5.74
N PRO A 38 -8.89 -4.43 6.25
CA PRO A 38 -9.79 -3.55 6.97
C PRO A 38 -9.14 -3.01 8.26
N VAL A 39 -9.19 -1.68 8.40
CA VAL A 39 -8.60 -0.95 9.52
C VAL A 39 -9.58 0.06 10.06
N HIS A 40 -9.70 0.15 11.39
CA HIS A 40 -10.47 1.18 12.08
C HIS A 40 -9.53 2.23 12.66
N ARG A 41 -9.77 3.51 12.36
CA ARG A 41 -8.94 4.61 12.88
C ARG A 41 -9.49 5.11 14.22
N ILE A 42 -8.62 5.21 15.21
CA ILE A 42 -8.92 5.82 16.52
C ILE A 42 -7.90 6.94 16.75
N GLY A 43 -8.30 8.17 16.41
CA GLY A 43 -7.43 9.34 16.45
C GLY A 43 -6.18 9.13 15.58
N ARG A 44 -5.01 9.09 16.21
CA ARG A 44 -3.72 8.87 15.54
C ARG A 44 -3.38 7.39 15.35
N ARG A 45 -4.08 6.48 16.03
CA ARG A 45 -3.80 5.03 16.01
C ARG A 45 -4.73 4.32 15.04
N LYS A 46 -4.32 3.11 14.63
CA LYS A 46 -5.09 2.23 13.76
C LYS A 46 -5.28 0.88 14.46
N LEU A 47 -6.52 0.42 14.54
CA LEU A 47 -6.89 -0.93 14.94
C LEU A 47 -7.08 -1.78 13.69
N ILE A 48 -6.35 -2.89 13.64
CA ILE A 48 -6.36 -3.84 12.54
C ILE A 48 -7.26 -5.01 12.96
N ASN A 49 -8.05 -5.50 12.02
CA ASN A 49 -8.73 -6.78 12.19
C ASN A 49 -7.72 -7.91 11.94
N CYS A 50 -7.33 -8.63 13.00
CA CYS A 50 -6.37 -9.73 12.91
C CYS A 50 -6.88 -10.89 12.06
N ASP A 51 -8.18 -11.19 12.11
CA ASP A 51 -8.75 -12.31 11.37
C ASP A 51 -8.61 -12.06 9.86
N ALA A 52 -8.92 -10.84 9.42
CA ALA A 52 -8.73 -10.42 8.03
C ALA A 52 -7.25 -10.31 7.61
N LEU A 53 -6.34 -10.02 8.56
CA LEU A 53 -4.90 -10.04 8.30
C LEU A 53 -4.41 -11.47 8.02
N LEU A 54 -4.84 -12.44 8.83
CA LEU A 54 -4.48 -13.85 8.63
C LEU A 54 -5.06 -14.38 7.32
N GLU A 55 -6.32 -14.03 7.01
CA GLU A 55 -6.96 -14.37 5.73
C GLU A 55 -6.17 -13.80 4.54
N TYR A 56 -5.75 -12.53 4.62
CA TYR A 56 -4.91 -11.91 3.59
C TYR A 56 -3.54 -12.59 3.43
N LEU A 57 -2.93 -13.04 4.53
CA LEU A 57 -1.65 -13.77 4.47
C LEU A 57 -1.80 -15.17 3.88
N ALA A 58 -2.92 -15.85 4.14
CA ALA A 58 -3.22 -17.16 3.58
C ALA A 58 -3.53 -17.10 2.07
N GLN A 59 -4.19 -16.02 1.64
CA GLN A 59 -4.53 -15.80 0.23
C GLN A 59 -4.12 -14.38 -0.19
N PRO A 60 -2.83 -14.15 -0.49
CA PRO A 60 -2.39 -12.83 -0.91
C PRO A 60 -3.03 -12.48 -2.25
N GLU A 61 -3.71 -11.34 -2.27
CA GLU A 61 -4.24 -10.79 -3.52
C GLU A 61 -3.06 -10.49 -4.46
N GLN A 62 -3.12 -11.07 -5.67
CA GLN A 62 -2.08 -10.91 -6.68
C GLN A 62 -1.97 -9.42 -7.02
N GLU A 63 -0.85 -8.80 -6.69
CA GLU A 63 -0.59 -7.42 -7.08
C GLU A 63 -0.54 -7.37 -8.60
N SER A 64 -1.40 -6.59 -9.23
CA SER A 64 -1.23 -6.27 -10.65
C SER A 64 0.05 -5.46 -10.77
N THR A 65 1.11 -6.10 -11.27
CA THR A 65 2.37 -5.45 -11.64
C THR A 65 2.16 -4.60 -12.89
N ASP A 66 1.31 -3.58 -12.78
CA ASP A 66 1.18 -2.50 -13.75
C ASP A 66 2.37 -1.54 -13.56
N TRP A 67 3.59 -2.09 -13.69
CA TRP A 67 4.83 -1.31 -13.77
C TRP A 67 4.81 -0.34 -14.94
N ASP A 68 3.92 -0.55 -15.90
CA ASP A 68 3.78 0.22 -17.12
C ASP A 68 3.21 1.64 -16.89
N GLN A 69 2.63 1.91 -15.70
CA GLN A 69 2.01 3.22 -15.39
C GLN A 69 2.79 4.07 -14.38
N LYS A 70 3.62 3.45 -13.51
CA LYS A 70 4.41 4.19 -12.52
C LYS A 70 5.73 4.67 -13.14
N GLY A 71 5.84 5.96 -13.43
CA GLY A 71 7.08 6.61 -13.88
C GLY A 71 7.08 7.10 -15.33
N LYS A 72 6.00 6.89 -16.10
CA LYS A 72 5.85 7.50 -17.43
C LYS A 72 5.60 9.00 -17.28
N ILE A 73 6.57 9.81 -17.74
CA ILE A 73 6.38 11.25 -17.91
C ILE A 73 5.31 11.44 -19.00
N ARG A 74 4.21 12.12 -18.68
CA ARG A 74 3.19 12.45 -19.67
C ARG A 74 3.79 13.42 -20.70
N MET A 75 3.73 13.04 -21.98
CA MET A 75 4.12 13.93 -23.06
C MET A 75 3.22 15.16 -23.05
N ILE A 76 3.81 16.35 -22.94
CA ILE A 76 3.07 17.60 -23.03
C ILE A 76 2.81 17.83 -24.53
N PRO A 77 1.54 17.94 -24.96
CA PRO A 77 1.25 18.25 -26.36
C PRO A 77 1.92 19.58 -26.69
N GLU A 78 2.61 19.65 -27.84
CA GLU A 78 3.44 20.76 -28.26
C GLU A 78 2.65 22.08 -28.29
N ARG A 79 2.65 22.78 -27.17
CA ARG A 79 2.00 24.08 -27.00
C ARG A 79 2.86 25.21 -27.59
N GLY A 80 3.77 24.91 -28.50
CA GLY A 80 4.73 25.86 -29.07
C GLY A 80 4.12 26.74 -30.17
N GLU A 81 3.17 26.23 -30.94
CA GLU A 81 2.58 26.99 -32.06
C GLU A 81 1.56 28.02 -31.60
N GLN A 82 0.78 27.73 -30.54
CA GLN A 82 -0.24 28.67 -30.03
C GLN A 82 0.33 29.90 -29.30
N TYR A 83 1.63 29.93 -28.97
CA TYR A 83 2.31 31.08 -28.34
C TYR A 83 3.29 31.81 -29.27
N GLY A 84 3.31 31.48 -30.57
CA GLY A 84 4.03 32.28 -31.58
C GLY A 84 5.56 32.24 -31.51
N TYR A 85 6.17 31.26 -30.83
CA TYR A 85 7.62 31.09 -30.84
C TYR A 85 8.06 30.29 -32.06
N THR A 86 8.16 30.93 -33.23
CA THR A 86 8.88 30.33 -34.35
C THR A 86 10.37 30.31 -34.01
N ARG A 87 10.95 29.12 -33.92
CA ARG A 87 12.40 28.94 -33.80
C ARG A 87 13.04 29.45 -35.09
N THR A 88 13.45 30.70 -35.12
CA THR A 88 14.30 31.25 -36.19
C THR A 88 15.61 30.47 -36.18
N LYS A 89 15.76 29.53 -37.12
CA LYS A 89 17.05 28.88 -37.38
C LYS A 89 17.99 29.94 -37.96
N ARG A 90 19.07 30.24 -37.22
CA ARG A 90 20.28 30.85 -37.77
C ARG A 90 20.96 29.90 -38.74
#